data_AF-W2ERG3-F1
#
_entry.id   AF-W2ERG3-F1
#
_cell.length_a   1.000
_cell.length_b   1.000
_cell.length_c   1.000
_cell.angle_alpha   90.00
_cell.angle_beta   90.00
_cell.angle_gamma   90.00
#
_symmetry.space_group_name_H-M   'P 1'
#
loop_
_entity.id
_entity.type
_entity.pdbx_description
1 polymer ?
#
loop_
_entity_poly.entity_id
_entity_poly.type
_entity_poly.pdbx_seq_one_letter_code
_entity_poly.pdbx_strand_id
1 'polypeptide(L)'
;TGGARATAGLAGLAFGLALLVRIDGLRDVLPVLVFAGVLIALDRVSRTRAEAAEEPSGPPGDGGRGAPGPSEDGDPGASGPLEDGGTGAEASGAPARGGRVFPDGRLGLPLLAGLAAGAAWGLAGGYLLSRPYLSYLSGSLTPLLAICAAVLVLTAAGTALAPLAAARIGRIPAAARARARRLPDLAAALVVLVMAALAVRPWVQTVTRVAVTPDDRLTADFIKKTQIADHLPVDPTRLYYEHSLYWVIWYVGVPVVVLATVAAAVLARRLAGGRDFAWLLPLAIIGWTTVTTLWRPAITPDHPWASRRLVPIVIPGLVLLATWGLSLLRERLRRRGRPTRAAVAAGALLLVVPAVITSIGTAFTPVNRGEAAAVAGLCDALPRNASVLMAERVTGDRATQLVRGECGVPAARVAYRTGSDVPLPADVVRLVAAVRRTGRVPVLLAADPRQLTPYGAPVRVVKLRTRQDERSLADPPNGTWSLSIDVWMAVAR
;
A
#
# COMPACT_ATOMS: atom_id res chain seq x y z
N THR A 1 31.17 0.95 -4.21
CA THR A 1 30.49 0.06 -3.22
C THR A 1 29.76 0.81 -2.11
N GLY A 2 30.27 1.94 -1.60
CA GLY A 2 29.57 2.76 -0.58
C GLY A 2 28.24 3.37 -1.04
N GLY A 3 28.20 3.95 -2.25
CA GLY A 3 26.98 4.58 -2.79
C GLY A 3 25.77 3.65 -2.87
N ALA A 4 25.94 2.44 -3.40
CA ALA A 4 24.83 1.47 -3.52
C ALA A 4 24.28 1.01 -2.17
N ARG A 5 25.13 0.88 -1.14
CA ARG A 5 24.71 0.56 0.23
C ARG A 5 23.92 1.70 0.85
N ALA A 6 24.35 2.94 0.63
CA ALA A 6 23.62 4.13 1.08
C ALA A 6 22.25 4.21 0.39
N THR A 7 22.17 3.99 -0.92
CA THR A 7 20.89 3.95 -1.65
C THR A 7 19.96 2.86 -1.12
N ALA A 8 20.48 1.66 -0.84
CA ALA A 8 19.70 0.58 -0.25
C ALA A 8 19.18 0.94 1.15
N GLY A 9 20.02 1.56 1.99
CA GLY A 9 19.61 2.09 3.29
C GLY A 9 18.51 3.15 3.19
N LEU A 10 18.66 4.12 2.29
CA LEU A 10 17.66 5.15 2.04
C LEU A 10 16.35 4.58 1.49
N ALA A 11 16.42 3.59 0.60
CA ALA A 11 15.24 2.89 0.10
C ALA A 11 14.50 2.18 1.25
N GLY A 12 15.23 1.47 2.12
CA GLY A 12 14.68 0.84 3.31
C GLY A 12 14.01 1.87 4.22
N LEU A 13 14.70 2.98 4.50
CA LEU A 13 14.18 4.07 5.31
C LEU A 13 12.87 4.64 4.74
N ALA A 14 12.82 4.90 3.43
CA ALA A 14 11.62 5.40 2.76
C ALA A 14 10.42 4.44 2.91
N PHE A 15 10.64 3.13 2.74
CA PHE A 15 9.59 2.13 2.99
C PHE A 15 9.17 2.08 4.46
N GLY A 16 10.11 2.16 5.40
CA GLY A 16 9.81 2.18 6.83
C GLY A 16 9.01 3.42 7.27
N LEU A 17 9.35 4.59 6.72
CA LEU A 17 8.68 5.85 6.99
C LEU A 17 7.23 5.89 6.47
N ALA A 18 6.82 4.97 5.60
CA ALA A 18 5.42 4.83 5.22
C ALA A 18 4.51 4.60 6.46
N LEU A 19 5.03 4.00 7.53
CA LEU A 19 4.31 3.80 8.79
C LEU A 19 4.01 5.10 9.55
N LEU A 20 4.79 6.16 9.30
CA LEU A 20 4.55 7.48 9.90
C LEU A 20 3.26 8.10 9.35
N VAL A 21 2.97 7.85 8.08
CA VAL A 21 1.81 8.39 7.37
C VAL A 21 0.60 7.47 7.49
N ARG A 22 0.83 6.14 7.47
CA ARG A 22 -0.25 5.14 7.47
C ARG A 22 0.16 3.89 8.25
N ILE A 23 -0.49 3.66 9.37
CA ILE A 23 -0.24 2.45 10.18
C ILE A 23 -0.60 1.15 9.42
N ASP A 24 -1.62 1.18 8.56
CA ASP A 24 -1.95 0.06 7.65
C ASP A 24 -0.84 -0.22 6.62
N GLY A 25 0.11 0.72 6.43
CA GLY A 25 1.29 0.54 5.58
C GLY A 25 2.20 -0.59 6.05
N LEU A 26 2.01 -1.09 7.26
CA LEU A 26 2.70 -2.27 7.79
C LEU A 26 2.53 -3.50 6.89
N ARG A 27 1.37 -3.60 6.22
CA ARG A 27 1.11 -4.62 5.20
C ARG A 27 2.04 -4.49 3.99
N ASP A 28 2.31 -3.27 3.54
CA ASP A 28 3.08 -3.01 2.32
C ASP A 28 4.60 -3.15 2.54
N VAL A 29 5.04 -3.11 3.80
CA VAL A 29 6.43 -3.31 4.21
C VAL A 29 6.83 -4.79 4.22
N LEU A 30 5.89 -5.72 4.38
CA LEU A 30 6.18 -7.16 4.47
C LEU A 30 6.97 -7.70 3.27
N PRO A 31 6.63 -7.40 2.01
CA PRO A 31 7.45 -7.79 0.87
C PRO A 31 8.89 -7.27 0.92
N VAL A 32 9.11 -6.07 1.46
CA VAL A 32 10.46 -5.47 1.59
C VAL A 32 11.30 -6.25 2.59
N LEU A 33 10.70 -6.65 3.72
CA LEU A 33 11.35 -7.47 4.72
C LEU A 33 11.77 -8.84 4.16
N VAL A 34 10.86 -9.52 3.45
CA VAL A 34 11.15 -10.81 2.82
C VAL A 34 12.24 -10.65 1.76
N PHE A 35 12.18 -9.60 0.94
CA PHE A 35 13.18 -9.32 -0.09
C PHE A 35 14.57 -9.05 0.50
N ALA A 36 14.66 -8.26 1.57
CA ALA A 36 15.91 -8.05 2.30
C ALA A 36 16.47 -9.38 2.82
N GLY A 37 15.61 -10.25 3.35
CA GLY A 37 15.99 -11.60 3.76
C GLY A 37 16.53 -12.44 2.60
N VAL A 38 15.89 -12.42 1.43
CA VAL A 38 16.39 -13.12 0.23
C VAL A 38 17.78 -12.62 -0.17
N LEU A 39 18.03 -11.31 -0.15
CA LEU A 39 19.36 -10.76 -0.45
C LEU A 39 20.43 -11.24 0.55
N ILE A 40 20.11 -11.23 1.86
CA ILE A 40 21.00 -11.73 2.91
C ILE A 40 21.29 -13.22 2.72
N ALA A 41 20.26 -14.01 2.40
CA ALA A 41 20.40 -15.44 2.13
C ALA A 41 21.33 -15.71 0.93
N LEU A 42 21.20 -14.94 -0.15
CA LEU A 42 22.06 -15.04 -1.33
C LEU A 42 23.52 -14.70 -1.01
N ASP A 43 23.77 -13.63 -0.23
CA ASP A 43 25.12 -13.28 0.23
C ASP A 43 25.74 -14.41 1.05
N ARG A 44 25.01 -14.95 2.02
CA ARG A 44 25.48 -16.07 2.87
C ARG A 44 25.83 -17.32 2.05
N VAL A 45 24.95 -17.71 1.14
CA VAL A 45 25.19 -18.88 0.26
C VAL A 45 26.44 -18.65 -0.59
N SER A 46 26.63 -17.43 -1.12
CA SER A 46 27.82 -17.12 -1.93
C SER A 46 29.13 -17.22 -1.13
N ARG A 47 29.15 -16.74 0.13
CA ARG A 47 30.32 -16.82 1.01
C ARG A 47 30.67 -18.26 1.38
N THR A 48 29.68 -19.04 1.82
CA THR A 48 29.92 -20.45 2.18
C THR A 48 30.46 -21.29 1.02
N ARG A 49 30.11 -20.94 -0.24
CA ARG A 49 30.66 -21.59 -1.42
C ARG A 49 32.10 -21.15 -1.74
N ALA A 50 32.44 -19.90 -1.47
CA ALA A 50 33.80 -19.41 -1.62
C ALA A 50 34.72 -20.08 -0.58
N GLU A 51 34.30 -20.12 0.68
CA GLU A 51 35.04 -20.78 1.78
C GLU A 51 35.27 -22.27 1.50
N ALA A 52 34.25 -23.00 1.02
CA ALA A 52 34.39 -24.42 0.65
C ALA A 52 35.26 -24.66 -0.60
N ALA A 53 35.51 -23.64 -1.42
CA ALA A 53 36.41 -23.74 -2.58
C ALA A 53 37.87 -23.41 -2.20
N GLU A 54 38.09 -22.78 -1.05
CA GLU A 54 39.39 -22.31 -0.57
C GLU A 54 40.03 -23.30 0.43
N GLU A 55 39.32 -24.36 0.82
CA GLU A 55 39.82 -25.44 1.68
C GLU A 55 40.82 -26.33 0.90
N PRO A 56 42.13 -26.31 1.20
CA PRO A 56 43.12 -27.03 0.43
C PRO A 56 43.12 -28.51 0.80
N SER A 57 42.85 -29.38 -0.17
CA SER A 57 43.11 -30.82 -0.06
C SER A 57 44.62 -31.07 -0.06
N GLY A 58 45.24 -31.13 1.12
CA GLY A 58 46.59 -31.67 1.32
C GLY A 58 46.55 -33.07 1.94
N PRO A 59 47.46 -33.97 1.52
CA PRO A 59 48.59 -34.23 2.41
C PRO A 59 49.94 -34.04 1.67
N PRO A 60 51.02 -33.63 2.37
CA PRO A 60 52.36 -33.73 1.81
C PRO A 60 52.88 -35.17 1.99
N GLY A 61 52.99 -35.88 0.87
CA GLY A 61 53.78 -37.09 0.77
C GLY A 61 55.26 -36.73 0.63
N ASP A 62 56.06 -37.36 1.47
CA ASP A 62 57.52 -37.42 1.53
C ASP A 62 58.15 -37.87 0.19
N GLY A 63 59.34 -37.33 -0.12
CA GLY A 63 60.19 -37.88 -1.18
C GLY A 63 61.17 -36.91 -1.83
N GLY A 64 62.43 -36.91 -1.34
CA GLY A 64 63.58 -36.95 -2.25
C GLY A 64 64.43 -35.70 -2.42
N ARG A 65 65.65 -35.78 -1.88
CA ARG A 65 66.81 -34.87 -2.04
C ARG A 65 67.23 -34.66 -3.50
N GLY A 66 67.78 -33.48 -3.79
CA GLY A 66 68.69 -33.28 -4.92
C GLY A 66 68.84 -31.81 -5.35
N ALA A 67 69.98 -31.20 -5.04
CA ALA A 67 70.49 -29.94 -5.61
C ALA A 67 71.98 -30.17 -5.94
N PRO A 68 72.71 -29.29 -6.68
CA PRO A 68 72.34 -28.33 -7.74
C PRO A 68 73.31 -28.39 -8.96
N GLY A 69 73.04 -27.60 -10.03
CA GLY A 69 74.12 -27.08 -10.93
C GLY A 69 73.77 -26.95 -12.43
N PRO A 70 74.42 -26.02 -13.19
CA PRO A 70 73.73 -25.13 -14.15
C PRO A 70 74.31 -25.07 -15.58
N SER A 71 73.51 -24.59 -16.54
CA SER A 71 73.86 -23.95 -17.84
C SER A 71 72.55 -23.84 -18.66
N GLU A 72 72.26 -22.95 -19.60
CA GLU A 72 72.94 -21.88 -20.34
C GLU A 72 71.83 -21.10 -21.09
N ASP A 73 71.94 -19.77 -21.11
CA ASP A 73 71.74 -18.87 -22.26
C ASP A 73 70.44 -18.80 -23.10
N GLY A 74 70.02 -17.55 -23.35
CA GLY A 74 69.28 -17.15 -24.57
C GLY A 74 68.09 -16.23 -24.35
N ASP A 75 68.33 -14.92 -24.43
CA ASP A 75 67.36 -13.85 -24.77
C ASP A 75 67.84 -13.22 -26.11
N PRO A 76 67.14 -12.31 -26.83
CA PRO A 76 65.71 -11.99 -26.97
C PRO A 76 65.26 -11.98 -28.46
N GLY A 77 63.98 -11.76 -28.73
CA GLY A 77 63.50 -11.29 -30.06
C GLY A 77 61.97 -11.27 -30.16
N ALA A 78 61.29 -10.19 -29.79
CA ALA A 78 60.97 -9.02 -30.64
C ALA A 78 59.90 -9.28 -31.72
N SER A 79 58.68 -8.77 -31.49
CA SER A 79 57.82 -8.10 -32.50
C SER A 79 56.53 -7.57 -31.83
N GLY A 80 56.41 -6.24 -31.73
CA GLY A 80 55.16 -5.53 -31.40
C GLY A 80 54.29 -5.33 -32.65
N PRO A 81 53.56 -4.21 -32.82
CA PRO A 81 52.89 -3.32 -31.88
C PRO A 81 51.38 -3.13 -32.23
N LEU A 82 50.63 -2.34 -31.46
CA LEU A 82 49.76 -1.22 -31.92
C LEU A 82 48.63 -0.92 -30.93
N GLU A 83 48.80 0.21 -30.24
CA GLU A 83 47.76 0.99 -29.58
C GLU A 83 47.00 1.87 -30.60
N ASP A 84 45.72 2.04 -30.27
CA ASP A 84 44.85 3.21 -30.38
C ASP A 84 44.63 3.98 -31.70
N GLY A 85 43.33 4.11 -31.99
CA GLY A 85 42.80 5.11 -32.92
C GLY A 85 41.27 5.18 -32.90
N GLY A 86 40.71 5.96 -31.97
CA GLY A 86 39.60 6.87 -32.30
C GLY A 86 38.16 6.42 -32.08
N THR A 87 37.58 6.94 -30.99
CA THR A 87 36.33 7.74 -30.94
C THR A 87 35.04 7.22 -31.61
N GLY A 88 33.98 7.09 -30.79
CA GLY A 88 32.62 7.40 -31.22
C GLY A 88 31.52 6.48 -30.68
N ALA A 89 30.64 7.07 -29.86
CA ALA A 89 29.21 6.77 -29.76
C ALA A 89 28.75 5.34 -29.40
N GLU A 90 28.12 5.20 -28.22
CA GLU A 90 26.68 4.97 -28.08
C GLU A 90 26.35 4.50 -26.67
N ALA A 91 25.75 5.39 -25.89
CA ALA A 91 24.98 5.04 -24.70
C ALA A 91 23.69 4.32 -25.14
N SER A 92 23.82 3.02 -25.44
CA SER A 92 22.72 2.12 -25.77
C SER A 92 22.94 0.78 -25.06
N GLY A 93 22.80 0.81 -23.73
CA GLY A 93 22.78 -0.39 -22.91
C GLY A 93 21.43 -1.10 -23.00
N ALA A 94 21.14 -1.77 -24.11
CA ALA A 94 20.10 -2.79 -24.15
C ALA A 94 20.41 -3.86 -23.08
N PRO A 95 19.45 -4.30 -22.26
CA PRO A 95 19.74 -5.29 -21.24
C PRO A 95 20.17 -6.60 -21.91
N ALA A 96 21.41 -6.99 -21.66
CA ALA A 96 22.02 -8.20 -22.16
C ALA A 96 21.10 -9.41 -21.91
N ARG A 97 20.90 -10.19 -22.97
CA ARG A 97 20.07 -11.40 -22.96
C ARG A 97 20.68 -12.44 -22.00
N GLY A 98 19.95 -12.71 -20.92
CA GLY A 98 19.72 -14.08 -20.46
C GLY A 98 20.78 -14.79 -19.60
N GLY A 99 21.71 -14.08 -18.96
CA GLY A 99 22.47 -14.62 -17.83
C GLY A 99 21.67 -14.58 -16.51
N ARG A 100 21.88 -15.55 -15.62
CA ARG A 100 21.39 -15.49 -14.23
C ARG A 100 22.21 -14.45 -13.47
N VAL A 101 21.83 -13.18 -13.55
CA VAL A 101 22.47 -12.11 -12.77
C VAL A 101 21.74 -12.02 -11.43
N PHE A 102 22.34 -12.57 -10.38
CA PHE A 102 21.89 -12.30 -9.01
C PHE A 102 22.45 -10.95 -8.58
N PRO A 103 21.64 -10.04 -8.01
CA PRO A 103 22.16 -8.78 -7.49
C PRO A 103 23.07 -9.03 -6.30
N ASP A 104 23.90 -8.03 -6.01
CA ASP A 104 24.87 -8.03 -4.92
C ASP A 104 24.13 -8.20 -3.57
N GLY A 105 24.12 -9.43 -3.03
CA GLY A 105 23.35 -9.79 -1.82
C GLY A 105 23.74 -8.97 -0.59
N ARG A 106 24.91 -8.33 -0.64
CA ARG A 106 25.46 -7.36 0.33
C ARG A 106 24.56 -6.14 0.59
N LEU A 107 23.57 -5.88 -0.27
CA LEU A 107 22.61 -4.78 -0.10
C LEU A 107 21.47 -5.10 0.88
N GLY A 108 21.28 -6.36 1.26
CA GLY A 108 20.16 -6.77 2.12
C GLY A 108 20.22 -6.19 3.54
N LEU A 109 21.41 -6.13 4.15
CA LEU A 109 21.60 -5.56 5.49
C LEU A 109 21.35 -4.04 5.53
N PRO A 110 21.93 -3.21 4.64
CA PRO A 110 21.60 -1.79 4.56
C PRO A 110 20.10 -1.54 4.38
N LEU A 111 19.45 -2.28 3.49
CA LEU A 111 18.00 -2.18 3.25
C LEU A 111 17.20 -2.47 4.52
N LEU A 112 17.53 -3.56 5.23
CA LEU A 112 16.87 -3.94 6.47
C LEU A 112 17.09 -2.91 7.59
N ALA A 113 18.32 -2.37 7.70
CA ALA A 113 18.64 -1.35 8.70
C ALA A 113 17.84 -0.06 8.46
N GLY A 114 17.77 0.40 7.21
CA GLY A 114 16.92 1.54 6.84
C GLY A 114 15.46 1.28 7.16
N LEU A 115 14.95 0.10 6.78
CA LEU A 115 13.57 -0.29 7.04
C LEU A 115 13.24 -0.29 8.54
N ALA A 116 14.12 -0.87 9.35
CA ALA A 116 13.97 -0.91 10.80
C ALA A 116 13.99 0.51 11.40
N ALA A 117 14.90 1.38 10.95
CA ALA A 117 14.97 2.77 11.42
C ALA A 117 13.68 3.55 11.09
N GLY A 118 13.21 3.48 9.84
CA GLY A 118 11.97 4.16 9.44
C GLY A 118 10.74 3.62 10.15
N ALA A 119 10.65 2.29 10.29
CA ALA A 119 9.54 1.65 10.98
C ALA A 119 9.53 1.97 12.49
N ALA A 120 10.69 1.95 13.14
CA ALA A 120 10.83 2.35 14.54
C ALA A 120 10.40 3.81 14.74
N TRP A 121 10.78 4.71 13.84
CA TRP A 121 10.38 6.12 13.88
C TRP A 121 8.86 6.28 13.73
N GLY A 122 8.24 5.62 12.75
CA GLY A 122 6.80 5.65 12.53
C GLY A 122 6.01 5.08 13.70
N LEU A 123 6.43 3.93 14.23
CA LEU A 123 5.80 3.29 15.39
C LEU A 123 5.97 4.11 16.67
N ALA A 124 7.14 4.70 16.90
CA ALA A 124 7.38 5.61 18.02
C ALA A 124 6.47 6.85 17.93
N GLY A 125 6.36 7.46 16.76
CA GLY A 125 5.43 8.57 16.52
C GLY A 125 3.98 8.18 16.83
N GLY A 126 3.54 7.03 16.33
CA GLY A 126 2.20 6.50 16.63
C GLY A 126 1.97 6.26 18.13
N TYR A 127 2.95 5.68 18.81
CA TYR A 127 2.85 5.33 20.24
C TYR A 127 3.00 6.54 21.18
N LEU A 128 3.74 7.58 20.79
CA LEU A 128 3.95 8.76 21.63
C LEU A 128 2.86 9.82 21.39
N LEU A 129 2.45 10.02 20.14
CA LEU A 129 1.56 11.12 19.75
C LEU A 129 0.11 10.68 19.56
N SER A 130 -0.12 9.39 19.24
CA SER A 130 -1.41 8.90 18.73
C SER A 130 -1.92 7.66 19.45
N ARG A 131 -1.61 7.47 20.75
CA ARG A 131 -2.09 6.30 21.52
C ARG A 131 -3.59 6.04 21.43
N PRO A 132 -4.48 7.04 21.56
CA PRO A 132 -5.92 6.80 21.46
C PRO A 132 -6.33 6.21 20.11
N TYR A 133 -5.64 6.63 19.04
CA TYR A 133 -5.85 6.09 17.70
C TYR A 133 -5.34 4.65 17.56
N LEU A 134 -4.19 4.32 18.14
CA LEU A 134 -3.71 2.93 18.16
C LEU A 134 -4.61 2.01 19.01
N SER A 135 -5.13 2.49 20.14
CA SER A 135 -6.10 1.71 20.94
C SER A 135 -7.39 1.47 20.17
N TYR A 136 -7.86 2.47 19.43
CA TYR A 136 -9.01 2.35 18.55
C TYR A 136 -8.81 1.28 17.46
N LEU A 137 -7.61 1.22 16.87
CA LEU A 137 -7.28 0.25 15.82
C LEU A 137 -6.81 -1.12 16.33
N SER A 138 -6.69 -1.32 17.64
CA SER A 138 -6.09 -2.53 18.23
C SER A 138 -6.68 -3.84 17.72
N GLY A 139 -8.00 -3.88 17.46
CA GLY A 139 -8.68 -5.06 16.91
C GLY A 139 -8.19 -5.50 15.52
N SER A 140 -7.61 -4.59 14.74
CA SER A 140 -6.99 -4.90 13.43
C SER A 140 -5.45 -4.88 13.49
N LEU A 141 -4.89 -4.01 14.33
CA LEU A 141 -3.45 -3.81 14.45
C LEU A 141 -2.75 -5.01 15.11
N THR A 142 -3.31 -5.56 16.19
CA THR A 142 -2.68 -6.68 16.91
C THR A 142 -2.54 -7.93 16.04
N PRO A 143 -3.59 -8.39 15.31
CA PRO A 143 -3.43 -9.50 14.36
C PRO A 143 -2.41 -9.21 13.26
N LEU A 144 -2.37 -7.97 12.76
CA LEU A 144 -1.40 -7.57 11.73
C LEU A 144 0.03 -7.62 12.26
N LEU A 145 0.28 -7.13 13.47
CA LEU A 145 1.59 -7.23 14.14
C LEU A 145 2.01 -8.68 14.35
N ALA A 146 1.08 -9.57 14.72
CA ALA A 146 1.36 -11.00 14.83
C ALA A 146 1.77 -11.62 13.49
N ILE A 147 1.08 -11.27 12.39
CA ILE A 147 1.48 -11.69 11.04
C ILE A 147 2.87 -11.15 10.70
N CYS A 148 3.17 -9.89 11.05
CA CYS A 148 4.47 -9.31 10.79
C CYS A 148 5.59 -9.99 11.57
N ALA A 149 5.35 -10.31 12.85
CA ALA A 149 6.28 -11.08 13.67
C ALA A 149 6.51 -12.48 13.08
N ALA A 150 5.45 -13.18 12.64
CA ALA A 150 5.57 -14.47 11.99
C ALA A 150 6.39 -14.39 10.70
N VAL A 151 6.12 -13.41 9.82
CA VAL A 151 6.90 -13.21 8.59
C VAL A 151 8.35 -12.87 8.89
N LEU A 152 8.62 -12.06 9.92
CA LEU A 152 9.97 -11.74 10.37
C LEU A 152 10.71 -13.00 10.84
N VAL A 153 10.09 -13.82 11.69
CA VAL A 153 10.68 -15.07 12.19
C VAL A 153 10.93 -16.05 11.04
N LEU A 154 9.96 -16.24 10.14
CA LEU A 154 10.10 -17.13 8.99
C LEU A 154 11.18 -16.64 8.03
N THR A 155 11.27 -15.34 7.80
CA THR A 155 12.32 -14.73 6.97
C THR A 155 13.68 -14.94 7.62
N ALA A 156 13.84 -14.64 8.92
CA ALA A 156 15.07 -14.84 9.66
C ALA A 156 15.50 -16.32 9.64
N ALA A 157 14.59 -17.25 9.96
CA ALA A 157 14.84 -18.68 9.89
C ALA A 157 15.24 -19.13 8.48
N GLY A 158 14.51 -18.66 7.45
CA GLY A 158 14.84 -18.93 6.05
C GLY A 158 16.23 -18.44 5.66
N THR A 159 16.61 -17.23 6.09
CA THR A 159 17.96 -16.69 5.84
C THR A 159 19.07 -17.41 6.60
N ALA A 160 18.79 -17.91 7.80
CA ALA A 160 19.73 -18.66 8.61
C ALA A 160 19.96 -20.08 8.05
N LEU A 161 18.88 -20.72 7.60
CA LEU A 161 18.91 -22.07 7.04
C LEU A 161 19.30 -22.11 5.55
N ALA A 162 19.43 -20.95 4.89
CA ALA A 162 19.71 -20.86 3.46
C ALA A 162 20.99 -21.61 3.00
N PRO A 163 22.14 -21.54 3.70
CA PRO A 163 23.34 -22.30 3.31
C PRO A 163 23.12 -23.81 3.39
N LEU A 164 22.48 -24.28 4.46
CA LEU A 164 22.14 -25.70 4.66
C LEU A 164 21.17 -26.19 3.58
N ALA A 165 20.15 -25.39 3.27
CA ALA A 165 19.21 -25.68 2.21
C ALA A 165 19.92 -25.72 0.84
N ALA A 166 20.81 -24.77 0.56
CA ALA A 166 21.59 -24.75 -0.68
C ALA A 166 22.50 -25.97 -0.83
N ALA A 167 23.16 -26.40 0.24
CA ALA A 167 23.98 -27.61 0.26
C ALA A 167 23.15 -28.89 0.04
N ARG A 168 21.95 -28.97 0.64
CA ARG A 168 21.02 -30.09 0.43
C ARG A 168 20.35 -30.08 -0.95
N ILE A 169 20.13 -28.90 -1.55
CA ILE A 169 19.56 -28.77 -2.90
C ILE A 169 20.45 -29.47 -3.95
N GLY A 170 21.77 -29.45 -3.77
CA GLY A 170 22.71 -30.20 -4.61
C GLY A 170 22.53 -31.72 -4.55
N ARG A 171 21.93 -32.25 -3.48
CA ARG A 171 21.68 -33.68 -3.24
C ARG A 171 20.24 -34.12 -3.57
N ILE A 172 19.42 -33.23 -4.12
CA ILE A 172 18.00 -33.53 -4.42
C ILE A 172 17.91 -34.62 -5.49
N PRO A 173 17.08 -35.68 -5.31
CA PRO A 173 16.88 -36.73 -6.30
C PRO A 173 16.36 -36.20 -7.65
N ALA A 174 16.63 -36.91 -8.73
CA ALA A 174 16.22 -36.51 -10.09
C ALA A 174 14.69 -36.25 -10.20
N ALA A 175 13.86 -37.03 -9.50
CA ALA A 175 12.41 -36.86 -9.45
C ALA A 175 11.98 -35.51 -8.84
N ALA A 176 12.66 -35.06 -7.77
CA ALA A 176 12.39 -33.77 -7.15
C ALA A 176 12.93 -32.59 -7.99
N ARG A 177 14.03 -32.78 -8.73
CA ARG A 177 14.46 -31.81 -9.76
C ARG A 177 13.46 -31.70 -10.90
N ALA A 178 12.88 -32.82 -11.35
CA ALA A 178 11.83 -32.83 -12.36
C ALA A 178 10.57 -32.08 -11.87
N ARG A 179 10.22 -32.21 -10.59
CA ARG A 179 9.12 -31.42 -9.99
C ARG A 179 9.45 -29.93 -9.88
N ALA A 180 10.69 -29.58 -9.54
CA ALA A 180 11.17 -28.19 -9.53
C ALA A 180 11.14 -27.54 -10.92
N ARG A 181 11.26 -28.31 -12.01
CA ARG A 181 11.07 -27.80 -13.39
C ARG A 181 9.66 -27.31 -13.68
N ARG A 182 8.65 -27.77 -12.92
CA ARG A 182 7.26 -27.27 -13.03
C ARG A 182 7.00 -26.02 -12.20
N LEU A 183 7.91 -25.63 -11.29
CA LEU A 183 7.74 -24.49 -10.40
C LEU A 183 7.44 -23.17 -11.15
N PRO A 184 8.09 -22.85 -12.29
CA PRO A 184 7.74 -21.68 -13.09
C PRO A 184 6.31 -21.70 -13.62
N ASP A 185 5.85 -22.86 -14.10
CA ASP A 185 4.51 -23.01 -14.68
C ASP A 185 3.44 -22.96 -13.58
N LEU A 186 3.73 -23.54 -12.41
CA LEU A 186 2.87 -23.45 -11.22
C LEU A 186 2.77 -22.01 -10.71
N ALA A 187 3.87 -21.25 -10.70
CA ALA A 187 3.85 -19.84 -10.29
C ALA A 187 2.98 -18.99 -11.24
N ALA A 188 3.10 -19.20 -12.56
CA ALA A 188 2.25 -18.55 -13.54
C ALA A 188 0.77 -18.94 -13.38
N ALA A 189 0.51 -20.24 -13.23
CA ALA A 189 -0.85 -20.76 -13.04
C ALA A 189 -1.48 -20.19 -11.77
N LEU A 190 -0.73 -20.10 -10.67
CA LEU A 190 -1.20 -19.52 -9.41
C LEU A 190 -1.69 -18.08 -9.58
N VAL A 191 -0.94 -17.23 -10.31
CA VAL A 191 -1.35 -15.84 -10.58
C VAL A 191 -2.70 -15.82 -11.32
N VAL A 192 -2.84 -16.63 -12.37
CA VAL A 192 -4.09 -16.70 -13.15
C VAL A 192 -5.23 -17.24 -12.30
N LEU A 193 -5.00 -18.29 -11.51
CA LEU A 193 -6.00 -18.89 -10.63
C LEU A 193 -6.49 -17.93 -9.55
N VAL A 194 -5.58 -17.14 -8.95
CA VAL A 194 -5.96 -16.13 -7.95
C VAL A 194 -6.83 -15.04 -8.59
N MET A 195 -6.45 -14.53 -9.75
CA MET A 195 -7.25 -13.52 -10.45
C MET A 195 -8.60 -14.07 -10.93
N ALA A 196 -8.64 -15.32 -11.41
CA ALA A 196 -9.87 -16.01 -11.77
C ALA A 196 -10.77 -16.23 -10.54
N ALA A 197 -10.21 -16.64 -9.40
CA ALA A 197 -10.95 -16.79 -8.16
C ALA A 197 -11.56 -15.46 -7.70
N LEU A 198 -10.82 -14.36 -7.80
CA LEU A 198 -11.34 -13.01 -7.51
C LEU A 198 -12.44 -12.57 -8.49
N ALA A 199 -12.35 -12.96 -9.77
CA ALA A 199 -13.37 -12.67 -10.78
C ALA A 199 -14.65 -13.49 -10.57
N VAL A 200 -14.51 -14.74 -10.12
CA VAL A 200 -15.62 -15.65 -9.82
C VAL A 200 -16.25 -15.37 -8.47
N ARG A 201 -15.51 -14.72 -7.56
CA ARG A 201 -15.90 -14.49 -6.16
C ARG A 201 -17.34 -13.97 -5.95
N PRO A 202 -17.87 -12.99 -6.71
CA PRO A 202 -19.24 -12.51 -6.52
C PRO A 202 -20.32 -13.58 -6.73
N TRP A 203 -20.03 -14.62 -7.51
CA TRP A 203 -20.99 -15.68 -7.82
C TRP A 203 -20.97 -16.81 -6.79
N VAL A 204 -19.92 -16.88 -5.96
CA VAL A 204 -19.72 -17.98 -5.00
C VAL A 204 -19.67 -17.51 -3.54
N GLN A 205 -19.57 -16.20 -3.30
CA GLN A 205 -19.45 -15.62 -1.98
C GLN A 205 -20.21 -14.29 -1.90
N THR A 206 -21.01 -14.14 -0.85
CA THR A 206 -21.51 -12.84 -0.39
C THR A 206 -20.79 -12.48 0.90
N VAL A 207 -20.14 -11.32 0.96
CA VAL A 207 -19.39 -10.91 2.15
C VAL A 207 -20.29 -10.07 3.06
N THR A 208 -20.56 -10.58 4.25
CA THR A 208 -21.37 -9.88 5.26
C THR A 208 -20.58 -9.63 6.56
N ARG A 209 -21.02 -8.64 7.33
CA ARG A 209 -20.54 -8.36 8.68
C ARG A 209 -21.70 -7.95 9.58
N VAL A 210 -21.92 -8.73 10.64
CA VAL A 210 -22.89 -8.38 11.68
C VAL A 210 -22.32 -7.26 12.55
N ALA A 211 -23.15 -6.25 12.84
CA ALA A 211 -22.73 -5.10 13.63
C ALA A 211 -22.66 -5.44 15.12
N VAL A 212 -21.45 -5.55 15.66
CA VAL A 212 -21.22 -5.86 17.08
C VAL A 212 -20.86 -4.59 17.85
N THR A 213 -20.01 -3.74 17.28
CA THR A 213 -19.54 -2.50 17.91
C THR A 213 -20.42 -1.30 17.54
N PRO A 214 -20.39 -0.19 18.31
CA PRO A 214 -21.10 1.05 17.94
C PRO A 214 -20.73 1.56 16.54
N ASP A 215 -19.46 1.48 16.16
CA ASP A 215 -18.98 1.90 14.83
C ASP A 215 -19.50 1.00 13.71
N ASP A 216 -19.61 -0.30 13.99
CA ASP A 216 -20.20 -1.23 13.02
C ASP A 216 -21.67 -0.92 12.79
N ARG A 217 -22.40 -0.46 13.83
CA ARG A 217 -23.80 -0.04 13.68
C ARG A 217 -23.92 1.22 12.83
N LEU A 218 -23.02 2.19 13.02
CA LEU A 218 -22.97 3.39 12.17
C LEU A 218 -22.66 3.02 10.71
N THR A 219 -21.73 2.09 10.50
CA THR A 219 -21.40 1.58 9.17
C THR A 219 -22.60 0.86 8.53
N ALA A 220 -23.26 -0.03 9.28
CA ALA A 220 -24.43 -0.77 8.82
C ALA A 220 -25.62 0.16 8.49
N ASP A 221 -25.85 1.20 9.30
CA ASP A 221 -26.86 2.22 9.04
C ASP A 221 -26.52 3.06 7.80
N PHE A 222 -25.24 3.41 7.61
CA PHE A 222 -24.78 4.07 6.40
C PHE A 222 -24.99 3.21 5.14
N ILE A 223 -24.64 1.91 5.21
CA ILE A 223 -24.87 0.96 4.10
C ILE A 223 -26.36 0.87 3.80
N LYS A 224 -27.22 0.70 4.81
CA LYS A 224 -28.69 0.67 4.65
C LYS A 224 -29.21 1.89 3.91
N LYS A 225 -28.81 3.09 4.34
CA LYS A 225 -29.24 4.36 3.73
C LYS A 225 -28.76 4.47 2.28
N THR A 226 -27.56 4.00 2.01
CA THR A 226 -26.99 3.98 0.65
C THR A 226 -27.72 2.97 -0.23
N GLN A 227 -28.08 1.78 0.28
CA GLN A 227 -28.88 0.80 -0.45
C GLN A 227 -30.26 1.35 -0.83
N ILE A 228 -30.92 2.06 0.08
CA ILE A 228 -32.21 2.72 -0.21
C ILE A 228 -32.03 3.78 -1.31
N ALA A 229 -30.97 4.59 -1.24
CA ALA A 229 -30.68 5.61 -2.25
C ALA A 229 -30.35 5.01 -3.63
N ASP A 230 -29.61 3.90 -3.65
CA ASP A 230 -29.22 3.16 -4.86
C ASP A 230 -30.33 2.23 -5.39
N HIS A 231 -31.50 2.18 -4.73
CA HIS A 231 -32.61 1.28 -5.07
C HIS A 231 -32.22 -0.20 -5.04
N LEU A 232 -31.32 -0.58 -4.14
CA LEU A 232 -30.85 -1.95 -3.93
C LEU A 232 -31.68 -2.67 -2.84
N PRO A 233 -31.72 -4.02 -2.86
CA PRO A 233 -32.24 -4.79 -1.73
C PRO A 233 -31.54 -4.39 -0.43
N VAL A 234 -32.33 -4.10 0.60
CA VAL A 234 -31.81 -3.63 1.89
C VAL A 234 -31.25 -4.81 2.69
N ASP A 235 -29.93 -4.89 2.75
CA ASP A 235 -29.16 -5.75 3.65
C ASP A 235 -27.99 -4.95 4.25
N PRO A 236 -28.16 -4.35 5.44
CA PRO A 236 -27.13 -3.51 6.07
C PRO A 236 -25.84 -4.26 6.39
N THR A 237 -25.87 -5.60 6.39
CA THR A 237 -24.70 -6.42 6.72
C THR A 237 -23.81 -6.67 5.52
N ARG A 238 -24.30 -6.49 4.29
CA ARG A 238 -23.56 -6.77 3.06
C ARG A 238 -22.48 -5.72 2.82
N LEU A 239 -21.23 -6.19 2.72
CA LEU A 239 -20.06 -5.34 2.52
C LEU A 239 -19.66 -5.19 1.05
N TYR A 240 -20.28 -5.89 0.11
CA TYR A 240 -19.97 -5.85 -1.33
C TYR A 240 -18.49 -6.16 -1.67
N TYR A 241 -17.70 -6.67 -0.72
CA TYR A 241 -16.27 -6.95 -0.92
C TYR A 241 -16.05 -8.07 -1.94
N GLU A 242 -17.03 -8.94 -2.14
CA GLU A 242 -17.02 -9.93 -3.22
C GLU A 242 -16.80 -9.28 -4.60
N HIS A 243 -17.25 -8.03 -4.80
CA HIS A 243 -17.11 -7.24 -6.03
C HIS A 243 -15.81 -6.44 -6.13
N SER A 244 -14.88 -6.60 -5.20
CA SER A 244 -13.62 -5.83 -5.16
C SER A 244 -12.81 -5.85 -6.47
N LEU A 245 -12.77 -6.96 -7.21
CA LEU A 245 -12.12 -6.97 -8.53
C LEU A 245 -12.92 -6.16 -9.57
N TYR A 246 -14.25 -6.18 -9.48
CA TYR A 246 -15.13 -5.40 -10.35
C TYR A 246 -14.98 -3.90 -10.08
N TRP A 247 -14.76 -3.50 -8.82
CA TRP A 247 -14.39 -2.14 -8.47
C TRP A 247 -13.14 -1.67 -9.22
N VAL A 248 -12.13 -2.52 -9.35
CA VAL A 248 -10.93 -2.22 -10.16
C VAL A 248 -11.31 -2.10 -11.63
N ILE A 249 -12.09 -3.05 -12.15
CA ILE A 249 -12.55 -3.07 -13.55
C ILE A 249 -13.30 -1.78 -13.91
N TRP A 250 -14.10 -1.22 -12.99
CA TRP A 250 -14.76 0.07 -13.24
C TRP A 250 -13.76 1.17 -13.61
N TYR A 251 -12.63 1.26 -12.92
CA TYR A 251 -11.68 2.37 -13.10
C TYR A 251 -10.65 2.15 -14.21
N VAL A 252 -10.20 0.90 -14.44
CA VAL A 252 -9.14 0.62 -15.42
C VAL A 252 -9.60 -0.23 -16.61
N GLY A 253 -10.79 -0.82 -16.53
CA GLY A 253 -11.34 -1.70 -17.55
C GLY A 253 -10.80 -3.14 -17.51
N VAL A 254 -11.58 -4.05 -18.08
CA VAL A 254 -11.22 -5.46 -18.28
C VAL A 254 -9.88 -5.64 -19.03
N PRO A 255 -9.57 -4.87 -20.11
CA PRO A 255 -8.33 -5.05 -20.85
C PRO A 255 -7.08 -4.87 -19.98
N VAL A 256 -7.06 -3.88 -19.08
CA VAL A 256 -5.93 -3.64 -18.18
C VAL A 256 -5.77 -4.79 -17.19
N VAL A 257 -6.87 -5.27 -16.59
CA VAL A 257 -6.83 -6.39 -15.64
C VAL A 257 -6.29 -7.67 -16.31
N VAL A 258 -6.74 -7.97 -17.53
CA VAL A 258 -6.28 -9.15 -18.28
C VAL A 258 -4.80 -9.02 -18.65
N LEU A 259 -4.39 -7.88 -19.23
CA LEU A 259 -2.99 -7.64 -19.60
C LEU A 259 -2.06 -7.69 -18.38
N ALA A 260 -2.46 -7.08 -17.27
CA ALA A 260 -1.73 -7.10 -16.02
C ALA A 260 -1.59 -8.52 -15.45
N THR A 261 -2.66 -9.32 -15.51
CA THR A 261 -2.65 -10.72 -15.06
C THR A 261 -1.68 -11.57 -15.88
N VAL A 262 -1.73 -11.43 -17.22
CA VAL A 262 -0.81 -12.14 -18.12
C VAL A 262 0.63 -11.69 -17.88
N ALA A 263 0.87 -10.39 -17.74
CA ALA A 263 2.18 -9.83 -17.43
C ALA A 263 2.75 -10.38 -16.10
N ALA A 264 1.95 -10.36 -15.04
CA ALA A 264 2.30 -10.90 -13.73
C ALA A 264 2.61 -12.40 -13.80
N ALA A 265 1.81 -13.18 -14.55
CA ALA A 265 2.05 -14.61 -14.74
C ALA A 265 3.38 -14.89 -15.47
N VAL A 266 3.70 -14.11 -16.50
CA VAL A 266 4.99 -14.20 -17.21
C VAL A 266 6.15 -13.82 -16.30
N LEU A 267 6.04 -12.72 -15.54
CA LEU A 267 7.08 -12.32 -14.58
C LEU A 267 7.27 -13.35 -13.47
N ALA A 268 6.19 -13.87 -12.89
CA ALA A 268 6.23 -14.92 -11.88
C ALA A 268 6.95 -16.17 -12.41
N ARG A 269 6.64 -16.60 -13.65
CA ARG A 269 7.33 -17.70 -14.33
C ARG A 269 8.83 -17.42 -14.47
N ARG A 270 9.20 -16.22 -14.92
CA ARG A 270 10.59 -15.83 -15.14
C ARG A 270 11.38 -15.77 -13.83
N LEU A 271 10.80 -15.18 -12.78
CA LEU A 271 11.38 -15.11 -11.44
C LEU A 271 11.58 -16.49 -10.84
N ALA A 272 10.57 -17.36 -10.93
CA ALA A 272 10.66 -18.76 -10.51
C ALA A 272 11.72 -19.56 -11.30
N GLY A 273 11.99 -19.16 -12.55
CA GLY A 273 13.08 -19.68 -13.37
C GLY A 273 14.45 -19.02 -13.12
N GLY A 274 14.57 -18.09 -12.16
CA GLY A 274 15.80 -17.39 -11.83
C GLY A 274 16.19 -16.26 -12.78
N ARG A 275 15.20 -15.66 -13.47
CA ARG A 275 15.38 -14.53 -14.42
C ARG A 275 14.65 -13.29 -13.92
N ASP A 276 15.06 -12.12 -14.41
CA ASP A 276 14.41 -10.83 -14.16
C ASP A 276 14.26 -10.48 -12.66
N PHE A 277 15.26 -10.83 -11.83
CA PHE A 277 15.24 -10.64 -10.37
C PHE A 277 14.90 -9.21 -9.93
N ALA A 278 15.22 -8.20 -10.74
CA ALA A 278 14.85 -6.80 -10.49
C ALA A 278 13.33 -6.61 -10.30
N TRP A 279 12.49 -7.48 -10.87
CA TRP A 279 11.04 -7.46 -10.70
C TRP A 279 10.54 -8.18 -9.44
N LEU A 280 11.41 -8.85 -8.68
CA LEU A 280 11.00 -9.61 -7.50
C LEU A 280 10.27 -8.73 -6.48
N LEU A 281 10.91 -7.63 -6.06
CA LEU A 281 10.31 -6.71 -5.09
C LEU A 281 9.08 -5.96 -5.65
N PRO A 282 9.13 -5.34 -6.85
CA PRO A 282 7.95 -4.69 -7.43
C PRO A 282 6.75 -5.63 -7.58
N LEU A 283 6.96 -6.85 -8.10
CA LEU A 283 5.88 -7.82 -8.26
C LEU A 283 5.38 -8.32 -6.90
N ALA A 284 6.25 -8.49 -5.92
CA ALA A 284 5.85 -8.88 -4.57
C ALA A 284 4.99 -7.79 -3.91
N ILE A 285 5.36 -6.51 -4.01
CA ILE A 285 4.55 -5.39 -3.48
C ILE A 285 3.21 -5.31 -4.21
N ILE A 286 3.22 -5.23 -5.54
CA ILE A 286 2.00 -5.11 -6.34
C ILE A 286 1.07 -6.31 -6.11
N GLY A 287 1.62 -7.53 -6.19
CA GLY A 287 0.87 -8.77 -6.02
C GLY A 287 0.30 -8.92 -4.61
N TRP A 288 1.14 -8.75 -3.59
CA TRP A 288 0.71 -8.82 -2.20
C TRP A 288 -0.37 -7.78 -1.91
N THR A 289 -0.11 -6.50 -2.17
CA THR A 289 -1.08 -5.43 -1.89
C THR A 289 -2.36 -5.62 -2.71
N THR A 290 -2.28 -6.07 -3.97
CA THR A 290 -3.47 -6.36 -4.79
C THR A 290 -4.30 -7.48 -4.19
N VAL A 291 -3.74 -8.68 -4.01
CA VAL A 291 -4.48 -9.84 -3.51
C VAL A 291 -5.12 -9.52 -2.18
N THR A 292 -4.34 -8.94 -1.28
CA THR A 292 -4.75 -8.76 0.09
C THR A 292 -5.76 -7.60 0.21
N THR A 293 -5.65 -6.54 -0.59
CA THR A 293 -6.65 -5.45 -0.66
C THR A 293 -7.95 -5.91 -1.28
N LEU A 294 -7.91 -6.69 -2.36
CA LEU A 294 -9.13 -7.20 -3.00
C LEU A 294 -9.81 -8.26 -2.13
N TRP A 295 -9.03 -9.13 -1.46
CA TRP A 295 -9.60 -10.14 -0.57
C TRP A 295 -10.37 -9.52 0.61
N ARG A 296 -9.79 -8.51 1.25
CA ARG A 296 -10.38 -7.82 2.40
C ARG A 296 -10.06 -6.32 2.37
N PRO A 297 -10.87 -5.49 1.67
CA PRO A 297 -10.66 -4.05 1.56
C PRO A 297 -10.68 -3.30 2.89
N ALA A 298 -11.42 -3.79 3.89
CA ALA A 298 -11.52 -3.22 5.24
C ALA A 298 -11.81 -1.69 5.22
N ILE A 299 -12.85 -1.34 4.46
CA ILE A 299 -13.34 0.02 4.26
C ILE A 299 -14.86 0.00 4.03
N THR A 300 -15.57 1.09 4.28
CA THR A 300 -16.97 1.20 3.84
C THR A 300 -17.01 1.04 2.31
N PRO A 301 -17.96 0.25 1.78
CA PRO A 301 -17.90 -0.19 0.38
C PRO A 301 -18.41 0.84 -0.63
N ASP A 302 -18.80 2.02 -0.18
CA ASP A 302 -19.28 3.09 -1.05
C ASP A 302 -18.17 3.65 -1.92
N HIS A 303 -18.48 3.92 -3.18
CA HIS A 303 -17.61 4.62 -4.10
C HIS A 303 -18.01 6.10 -4.18
N PRO A 304 -17.05 7.03 -4.25
CA PRO A 304 -15.61 6.82 -4.46
C PRO A 304 -14.80 6.48 -3.20
N TRP A 305 -15.40 6.37 -2.01
CA TRP A 305 -14.64 6.20 -0.76
C TRP A 305 -13.77 4.94 -0.73
N ALA A 306 -14.32 3.78 -1.09
CA ALA A 306 -13.62 2.49 -1.16
C ALA A 306 -12.44 2.52 -2.13
N SER A 307 -12.54 3.29 -3.22
CA SER A 307 -11.50 3.39 -4.26
C SER A 307 -10.14 3.89 -3.71
N ARG A 308 -10.12 4.59 -2.56
CA ARG A 308 -8.87 5.02 -1.89
C ARG A 308 -7.93 3.87 -1.55
N ARG A 309 -8.45 2.65 -1.40
CA ARG A 309 -7.64 1.46 -1.14
C ARG A 309 -6.99 0.94 -2.43
N LEU A 310 -7.55 1.28 -3.59
CA LEU A 310 -7.10 0.85 -4.91
C LEU A 310 -6.08 1.81 -5.52
N VAL A 311 -6.30 3.13 -5.34
CA VAL A 311 -5.49 4.21 -5.95
C VAL A 311 -3.98 4.15 -5.61
N PRO A 312 -3.53 3.85 -4.38
CA PRO A 312 -2.11 3.97 -4.05
C PRO A 312 -1.20 2.94 -4.74
N ILE A 313 -1.64 1.68 -4.87
CA ILE A 313 -0.79 0.57 -5.34
C ILE A 313 -1.51 -0.32 -6.36
N VAL A 314 -2.78 -0.69 -6.12
CA VAL A 314 -3.48 -1.68 -6.95
C VAL A 314 -3.67 -1.14 -8.37
N ILE A 315 -4.28 0.04 -8.55
CA ILE A 315 -4.51 0.63 -9.86
C ILE A 315 -3.18 0.94 -10.58
N PRO A 316 -2.23 1.69 -9.99
CA PRO A 316 -0.95 1.98 -10.65
C PRO A 316 -0.15 0.71 -10.96
N GLY A 317 -0.17 -0.29 -10.06
CA GLY A 317 0.53 -1.56 -10.24
C GLY A 317 -0.02 -2.38 -11.40
N LEU A 318 -1.35 -2.44 -11.55
CA LEU A 318 -1.97 -3.10 -12.70
C LEU A 318 -1.70 -2.35 -14.00
N VAL A 319 -1.75 -1.02 -14.00
CA VAL A 319 -1.37 -0.21 -15.17
C VAL A 319 0.10 -0.43 -15.55
N LEU A 320 1.02 -0.48 -14.57
CA LEU A 320 2.43 -0.77 -14.79
C LEU A 320 2.63 -2.18 -15.39
N LEU A 321 1.94 -3.19 -14.87
CA LEU A 321 2.01 -4.54 -15.40
C LEU A 321 1.40 -4.64 -16.80
N ALA A 322 0.28 -3.96 -17.05
CA ALA A 322 -0.35 -3.93 -18.37
C ALA A 322 0.53 -3.23 -19.42
N THR A 323 1.13 -2.09 -19.09
CA THR A 323 2.09 -1.38 -19.96
C THR A 323 3.34 -2.22 -20.22
N TRP A 324 3.85 -2.91 -19.20
CA TRP A 324 4.94 -3.88 -19.38
C TRP A 324 4.53 -5.04 -20.30
N GLY A 325 3.32 -5.58 -20.15
CA GLY A 325 2.77 -6.61 -21.03
C GLY A 325 2.66 -6.15 -22.49
N LEU A 326 2.21 -4.91 -22.71
CA LEU A 326 2.20 -4.29 -24.05
C LEU A 326 3.60 -4.13 -24.64
N SER A 327 4.61 -3.83 -23.81
CA SER A 327 6.01 -3.75 -24.27
C SER A 327 6.52 -5.10 -24.79
N LEU A 328 6.13 -6.22 -24.14
CA LEU A 328 6.45 -7.56 -24.61
C LEU A 328 5.75 -7.90 -25.93
N LEU A 329 4.47 -7.53 -26.04
CA LEU A 329 3.71 -7.74 -27.27
C LEU A 329 4.34 -6.96 -28.44
N ARG A 330 4.69 -5.69 -28.22
CA ARG A 330 5.40 -4.85 -29.20
C ARG A 330 6.70 -5.50 -29.65
N GLU A 331 7.53 -5.96 -28.72
CA GLU A 331 8.80 -6.61 -29.05
C GLU A 331 8.58 -7.91 -29.84
N ARG A 332 7.55 -8.69 -29.50
CA ARG A 332 7.20 -9.91 -30.23
C ARG A 332 6.71 -9.65 -31.65
N LEU A 333 5.94 -8.57 -31.85
CA LEU A 333 5.48 -8.15 -33.17
C LEU A 333 6.64 -7.63 -34.03
N ARG A 334 7.55 -6.84 -33.45
CA ARG A 334 8.79 -6.39 -34.12
C ARG A 334 9.61 -7.56 -34.65
N ARG A 335 9.85 -8.57 -33.82
CA ARG A 335 10.62 -9.77 -34.22
C ARG A 335 9.95 -10.59 -35.32
N ARG A 336 8.64 -10.46 -35.50
CA ARG A 336 7.87 -11.10 -36.57
C ARG A 336 7.73 -10.20 -37.82
N GLY A 337 8.41 -9.06 -37.86
CA GLY A 337 8.31 -8.11 -38.98
C GLY A 337 6.95 -7.41 -39.11
N ARG A 338 6.09 -7.44 -38.07
CA ARG A 338 4.74 -6.84 -38.13
C ARG A 338 4.77 -5.37 -37.69
N PRO A 339 3.95 -4.49 -38.29
CA PRO A 339 3.86 -3.09 -37.87
C PRO A 339 3.36 -2.99 -36.42
N THR A 340 4.06 -2.21 -35.60
CA THR A 340 3.75 -2.09 -34.16
C THR A 340 2.97 -0.84 -33.78
N ARG A 341 2.93 0.17 -34.65
CA ARG A 341 2.24 1.44 -34.37
C ARG A 341 0.76 1.23 -34.05
N ALA A 342 0.06 0.45 -34.88
CA ALA A 342 -1.35 0.13 -34.67
C ALA A 342 -1.58 -0.65 -33.36
N ALA A 343 -0.72 -1.62 -33.04
CA ALA A 343 -0.84 -2.41 -31.81
C ALA A 343 -0.57 -1.56 -30.55
N VAL A 344 0.38 -0.63 -30.60
CA VAL A 344 0.65 0.32 -29.52
C VAL A 344 -0.50 1.31 -29.36
N ALA A 345 -1.02 1.85 -30.46
CA ALA A 345 -2.18 2.75 -30.43
C ALA A 345 -3.42 2.05 -29.85
N ALA A 346 -3.71 0.82 -30.31
CA ALA A 346 -4.80 0.00 -29.75
C ALA A 346 -4.58 -0.30 -28.26
N GLY A 347 -3.35 -0.67 -27.86
CA GLY A 347 -3.01 -0.87 -26.46
C GLY A 347 -3.23 0.39 -25.61
N ALA A 348 -2.80 1.56 -26.10
CA ALA A 348 -3.02 2.83 -25.42
C ALA A 348 -4.51 3.17 -25.28
N LEU A 349 -5.30 2.96 -26.35
CA LEU A 349 -6.76 3.15 -26.31
C LEU A 349 -7.41 2.21 -25.29
N LEU A 350 -7.00 0.94 -25.23
CA LEU A 350 -7.52 -0.03 -24.25
C LEU A 350 -7.19 0.35 -22.79
N LEU A 351 -6.11 1.10 -22.56
CA LEU A 351 -5.75 1.61 -21.23
C LEU A 351 -6.52 2.87 -20.84
N VAL A 352 -6.76 3.77 -21.79
CA VAL A 352 -7.31 5.11 -21.51
C VAL A 352 -8.83 5.14 -21.59
N VAL A 353 -9.43 4.50 -22.60
CA VAL A 353 -10.86 4.60 -22.89
C VAL A 353 -11.74 4.18 -21.71
N PRO A 354 -11.51 3.04 -21.02
CA PRO A 354 -12.33 2.66 -19.88
C PRO A 354 -12.31 3.70 -18.75
N ALA A 355 -11.11 4.21 -18.40
CA ALA A 355 -10.96 5.22 -17.35
C ALA A 355 -11.68 6.54 -17.71
N VAL A 356 -11.61 6.95 -18.98
CA VAL A 356 -12.33 8.14 -19.48
C VAL A 356 -13.83 7.92 -19.41
N ILE A 357 -14.36 6.80 -19.91
CA ILE A 357 -15.81 6.52 -19.88
C ILE A 357 -16.35 6.57 -18.45
N THR A 358 -15.65 5.93 -17.50
CA THR A 358 -16.09 5.89 -16.10
C THR A 358 -16.02 7.25 -15.43
N SER A 359 -15.05 8.09 -15.77
CA SER A 359 -14.78 9.33 -15.03
C SER A 359 -15.40 10.58 -15.67
N ILE A 360 -15.73 10.57 -16.97
CA ILE A 360 -16.05 11.81 -17.71
C ILE A 360 -17.28 12.56 -17.16
N GLY A 361 -18.26 11.85 -16.61
CA GLY A 361 -19.48 12.45 -16.05
C GLY A 361 -19.25 13.27 -14.77
N THR A 362 -18.17 12.97 -14.03
CA THR A 362 -17.89 13.58 -12.72
C THR A 362 -16.54 14.32 -12.68
N ALA A 363 -15.61 14.03 -13.59
CA ALA A 363 -14.24 14.56 -13.58
C ALA A 363 -14.15 16.10 -13.56
N PHE A 364 -15.14 16.78 -14.14
CA PHE A 364 -15.19 18.24 -14.24
C PHE A 364 -16.35 18.86 -13.44
N THR A 365 -17.02 18.06 -12.61
CA THR A 365 -18.14 18.52 -11.79
C THR A 365 -17.62 19.05 -10.46
N PRO A 366 -17.78 20.35 -10.16
CA PRO A 366 -17.26 20.92 -8.93
C PRO A 366 -18.07 20.48 -7.71
N VAL A 367 -17.40 19.89 -6.74
CA VAL A 367 -17.95 19.47 -5.44
C VAL A 367 -17.31 20.24 -4.29
N ASN A 368 -17.93 20.20 -3.10
CA ASN A 368 -17.46 20.77 -1.84
C ASN A 368 -17.21 22.30 -1.87
N ARG A 369 -17.86 23.01 -2.80
CA ARG A 369 -17.77 24.47 -2.90
C ARG A 369 -18.29 25.14 -1.63
N GLY A 370 -17.58 26.17 -1.19
CA GLY A 370 -17.95 26.98 -0.03
C GLY A 370 -17.52 26.41 1.34
N GLU A 371 -16.95 25.20 1.39
CA GLU A 371 -16.52 24.59 2.65
C GLU A 371 -15.43 25.41 3.35
N ALA A 372 -14.37 25.80 2.63
CA ALA A 372 -13.29 26.61 3.20
C ALA A 372 -13.79 27.94 3.78
N ALA A 373 -14.70 28.62 3.07
CA ALA A 373 -15.31 29.87 3.55
C ALA A 373 -16.23 29.64 4.76
N ALA A 374 -16.95 28.51 4.80
CA ALA A 374 -17.76 28.13 5.94
C ALA A 374 -16.91 27.84 7.19
N VAL A 375 -15.74 27.21 7.00
CA VAL A 375 -14.77 26.97 8.09
C VAL A 375 -14.19 28.29 8.59
N ALA A 376 -13.76 29.18 7.69
CA ALA A 376 -13.26 30.50 8.06
C ALA A 376 -14.30 31.29 8.86
N GLY A 377 -15.55 31.34 8.38
CA GLY A 377 -16.64 32.01 9.08
C GLY A 377 -16.97 31.39 10.45
N LEU A 378 -16.85 30.06 10.59
CA LEU A 378 -16.95 29.40 11.89
C LEU A 378 -15.83 29.86 12.84
N CYS A 379 -14.58 29.89 12.37
CA CYS A 379 -13.45 30.30 13.19
C CYS A 379 -13.54 31.78 13.61
N ASP A 380 -13.95 32.66 12.70
CA ASP A 380 -14.14 34.09 12.97
C ASP A 380 -15.26 34.36 14.00
N ALA A 381 -16.27 33.49 14.05
CA ALA A 381 -17.35 33.58 15.01
C ALA A 381 -16.95 33.15 16.44
N LEU A 382 -15.84 32.43 16.61
CA LEU A 382 -15.41 31.92 17.91
C LEU A 382 -14.71 33.02 18.72
N PRO A 383 -15.05 33.20 20.02
CA PRO A 383 -14.29 34.06 20.91
C PRO A 383 -12.81 33.63 21.01
N ARG A 384 -11.89 34.60 21.08
CA ARG A 384 -10.42 34.33 21.12
C ARG A 384 -9.99 33.41 22.27
N ASN A 385 -10.69 33.45 23.41
CA ASN A 385 -10.43 32.62 24.58
C ASN A 385 -11.47 31.49 24.77
N ALA A 386 -12.11 31.04 23.68
CA ALA A 386 -13.12 29.99 23.74
C ALA A 386 -12.53 28.61 24.04
N SER A 387 -13.30 27.77 24.73
CA SER A 387 -13.16 26.31 24.68
C SER A 387 -14.48 25.74 24.16
N VAL A 388 -14.39 24.96 23.08
CA VAL A 388 -15.55 24.49 22.33
C VAL A 388 -15.92 23.07 22.75
N LEU A 389 -17.18 22.88 23.13
CA LEU A 389 -17.76 21.59 23.46
C LEU A 389 -18.80 21.22 22.42
N MET A 390 -18.64 20.06 21.79
CA MET A 390 -19.60 19.56 20.81
C MET A 390 -20.76 18.89 21.56
N ALA A 391 -21.94 19.49 21.47
CA ALA A 391 -23.16 19.08 22.16
C ALA A 391 -24.07 18.19 21.30
N GLU A 392 -23.59 17.71 20.17
CA GLU A 392 -24.26 16.77 19.28
C GLU A 392 -23.22 15.91 18.54
N ARG A 393 -23.54 14.63 18.31
CA ARG A 393 -22.61 13.63 17.79
C ARG A 393 -22.05 13.96 16.41
N VAL A 394 -22.89 14.21 15.40
CA VAL A 394 -22.45 14.42 14.01
C VAL A 394 -21.60 15.68 13.88
N THR A 395 -21.98 16.75 14.57
CA THR A 395 -21.20 17.99 14.69
C THR A 395 -19.87 17.69 15.36
N GLY A 396 -19.88 16.87 16.42
CA GLY A 396 -18.67 16.39 17.06
C GLY A 396 -17.76 15.60 16.12
N ASP A 397 -18.31 14.65 15.38
CA ASP A 397 -17.56 13.76 14.48
C ASP A 397 -16.90 14.54 13.33
N ARG A 398 -17.52 15.64 12.89
CA ARG A 398 -17.02 16.45 11.76
C ARG A 398 -16.16 17.64 12.20
N ALA A 399 -16.56 18.34 13.27
CA ALA A 399 -16.00 19.65 13.60
C ALA A 399 -14.95 19.63 14.72
N THR A 400 -14.78 18.54 15.48
CA THR A 400 -13.84 18.55 16.62
C THR A 400 -12.40 18.81 16.18
N GLN A 401 -11.91 18.06 15.19
CA GLN A 401 -10.56 18.27 14.68
C GLN A 401 -10.45 19.54 13.85
N LEU A 402 -11.52 19.91 13.14
CA LEU A 402 -11.61 21.16 12.40
C LEU A 402 -11.38 22.37 13.32
N VAL A 403 -12.16 22.48 14.40
CA VAL A 403 -12.07 23.60 15.34
C VAL A 403 -10.73 23.61 16.06
N ARG A 404 -10.22 22.44 16.45
CA ARG A 404 -8.92 22.34 17.13
C ARG A 404 -7.74 22.68 16.22
N GLY A 405 -7.75 22.18 14.99
CA GLY A 405 -6.64 22.30 14.04
C GLY A 405 -6.65 23.62 13.27
N GLU A 406 -7.81 24.01 12.74
CA GLU A 406 -7.94 25.18 11.87
C GLU A 406 -8.23 26.45 12.66
N CYS A 407 -9.13 26.40 13.65
CA CYS A 407 -9.46 27.59 14.46
C CYS A 407 -8.51 27.79 15.65
N GLY A 408 -7.65 26.82 15.97
CA GLY A 408 -6.63 26.95 17.02
C GLY A 408 -7.15 27.04 18.46
N VAL A 409 -8.41 26.65 18.72
CA VAL A 409 -9.00 26.68 20.08
C VAL A 409 -9.19 25.27 20.65
N PRO A 410 -9.11 25.08 21.99
CA PRO A 410 -9.42 23.79 22.60
C PRO A 410 -10.83 23.33 22.24
N ALA A 411 -10.95 22.11 21.72
CA ALA A 411 -12.22 21.51 21.35
C ALA A 411 -12.34 20.08 21.87
N ALA A 412 -13.53 19.71 22.35
CA ALA A 412 -13.82 18.36 22.83
C ALA A 412 -15.27 17.96 22.51
N ARG A 413 -15.49 16.65 22.35
CA ARG A 413 -16.86 16.09 22.28
C ARG A 413 -17.35 15.82 23.70
N VAL A 414 -18.59 16.23 23.99
CA VAL A 414 -19.25 15.78 25.22
C VAL A 414 -19.68 14.33 25.01
N ALA A 415 -19.38 13.47 25.99
CA ALA A 415 -19.79 12.07 25.92
C ALA A 415 -21.32 11.95 25.85
N TYR A 416 -21.80 11.09 24.97
CA TYR A 416 -23.21 10.74 24.83
C TYR A 416 -23.38 9.24 25.08
N ARG A 417 -24.59 8.84 25.49
CA ARG A 417 -24.92 7.43 25.71
C ARG A 417 -25.13 6.72 24.37
N THR A 418 -24.75 5.45 24.29
CA THR A 418 -25.01 4.62 23.11
C THR A 418 -26.50 4.65 22.75
N GLY A 419 -26.81 5.00 21.50
CA GLY A 419 -28.19 5.17 21.02
C GLY A 419 -28.76 6.59 21.14
N SER A 420 -27.99 7.55 21.65
CA SER A 420 -28.31 8.98 21.64
C SER A 420 -27.32 9.75 20.78
N ASP A 421 -27.81 10.79 20.09
CA ASP A 421 -26.97 11.74 19.35
C ASP A 421 -26.64 13.00 20.17
N VAL A 422 -27.22 13.13 21.38
CA VAL A 422 -27.01 14.26 22.29
C VAL A 422 -26.52 13.79 23.67
N PRO A 423 -25.67 14.58 24.34
CA PRO A 423 -25.16 14.28 25.67
C PRO A 423 -26.22 14.48 26.77
N LEU A 424 -25.93 13.97 27.96
CA LEU A 424 -26.73 14.28 29.14
C LEU A 424 -26.57 15.76 29.52
N PRO A 425 -27.66 16.49 29.85
CA PRO A 425 -27.56 17.89 30.24
C PRO A 425 -26.63 18.15 31.43
N ALA A 426 -26.62 17.24 32.41
CA ALA A 426 -25.73 17.32 33.57
C ALA A 426 -24.24 17.28 33.17
N ASP A 427 -23.88 16.50 32.14
CA ASP A 427 -22.50 16.41 31.66
C ASP A 427 -22.08 17.71 30.94
N VAL A 428 -22.98 18.28 30.13
CA VAL A 428 -22.75 19.57 29.47
C VAL A 428 -22.54 20.66 30.52
N VAL A 429 -23.44 20.80 31.49
CA VAL A 429 -23.35 21.81 32.55
C VAL A 429 -22.06 21.63 33.37
N ARG A 430 -21.70 20.39 33.73
CA ARG A 430 -20.46 20.11 34.45
C ARG A 430 -19.22 20.55 33.68
N LEU A 431 -19.16 20.27 32.38
CA LEU A 431 -18.02 20.64 31.53
C LEU A 431 -17.98 22.14 31.24
N VAL A 432 -19.12 22.79 31.05
CA VAL A 432 -19.24 24.25 30.94
C VAL A 432 -18.66 24.92 32.20
N ALA A 433 -19.03 24.47 33.39
CA ALA A 433 -18.48 24.97 34.64
C ALA A 433 -16.96 24.71 34.76
N ALA A 434 -16.49 23.54 34.32
CA ALA A 434 -15.06 23.22 34.30
C ALA A 434 -14.27 24.16 33.37
N VAL A 435 -14.80 24.46 32.18
CA VAL A 435 -14.19 25.43 31.26
C VAL A 435 -14.12 26.82 31.90
N ARG A 436 -15.19 27.30 32.55
CA ARG A 436 -15.19 28.60 33.23
C ARG A 436 -14.12 28.70 34.32
N ARG A 437 -13.91 27.63 35.10
CA ARG A 437 -12.85 27.59 36.12
C ARG A 437 -11.44 27.76 35.55
N THR A 438 -11.24 27.51 34.26
CA THR A 438 -9.96 27.78 33.56
C THR A 438 -9.83 29.21 33.05
N GLY A 439 -10.82 30.09 33.29
CA GLY A 439 -10.85 31.46 32.78
C GLY A 439 -11.22 31.57 31.29
N ARG A 440 -11.75 30.51 30.68
CA ARG A 440 -12.10 30.43 29.26
C ARG A 440 -13.60 30.53 29.04
N VAL A 441 -14.00 30.93 27.82
CA VAL A 441 -15.40 31.06 27.44
C VAL A 441 -15.93 29.71 26.94
N PRO A 442 -16.90 29.08 27.63
CA PRO A 442 -17.52 27.84 27.14
C PRO A 442 -18.43 28.13 25.95
N VAL A 443 -18.09 27.53 24.81
CA VAL A 443 -18.88 27.60 23.58
C VAL A 443 -19.40 26.21 23.26
N LEU A 444 -20.69 26.10 22.97
CA LEU A 444 -21.33 24.85 22.55
C LEU A 444 -21.62 24.90 21.06
N LEU A 445 -21.29 23.82 20.33
CA LEU A 445 -21.69 23.64 18.94
C LEU A 445 -22.62 22.43 18.77
N ALA A 446 -23.65 22.57 17.93
CA ALA A 446 -24.58 21.49 17.61
C ALA A 446 -25.22 21.68 16.22
N ALA A 447 -25.94 20.66 15.75
CA ALA A 447 -26.59 20.66 14.44
C ALA A 447 -27.96 21.36 14.45
N ASP A 448 -28.66 21.38 15.58
CA ASP A 448 -29.99 21.98 15.75
C ASP A 448 -30.00 23.02 16.88
N PRO A 449 -30.64 24.20 16.70
CA PRO A 449 -30.67 25.24 17.74
C PRO A 449 -31.32 24.76 19.05
N ARG A 450 -32.30 23.85 18.99
CA ARG A 450 -33.02 23.31 20.15
C ARG A 450 -32.09 22.52 21.08
N GLN A 451 -30.99 21.98 20.55
CA GLN A 451 -29.98 21.28 21.33
C GLN A 451 -29.14 22.24 22.19
N LEU A 452 -29.15 23.55 21.88
CA LEU A 452 -28.35 24.57 22.55
C LEU A 452 -29.18 25.54 23.41
N THR A 453 -30.47 25.72 23.10
CA THR A 453 -31.38 26.59 23.85
C THR A 453 -31.32 26.41 25.38
N PRO A 454 -31.19 25.19 25.95
CA PRO A 454 -31.08 25.01 27.40
C PRO A 454 -29.84 25.66 28.04
N TYR A 455 -28.80 25.94 27.25
CA TYR A 455 -27.50 26.38 27.74
C TYR A 455 -27.17 27.83 27.34
N GLY A 456 -27.80 28.36 26.30
CA GLY A 456 -27.53 29.72 25.81
C GLY A 456 -28.39 30.08 24.60
N ALA A 457 -28.23 31.30 24.10
CA ALA A 457 -28.93 31.76 22.90
C ALA A 457 -28.24 31.17 21.65
N PRO A 458 -28.91 30.30 20.87
CA PRO A 458 -28.30 29.71 19.68
C PRO A 458 -28.23 30.71 18.53
N VAL A 459 -27.06 30.79 17.90
CA VAL A 459 -26.79 31.56 16.69
C VAL A 459 -26.24 30.63 15.63
N ARG A 460 -26.77 30.69 14.40
CA ARG A 460 -26.26 29.87 13.30
C ARG A 460 -24.95 30.48 12.79
N VAL A 461 -23.86 29.72 12.91
CA VAL A 461 -22.52 30.14 12.48
C VAL A 461 -22.10 29.49 11.17
N VAL A 462 -22.67 28.33 10.82
CA VAL A 462 -22.49 27.70 9.52
C VAL A 462 -23.85 27.44 8.89
N LYS A 463 -24.00 27.88 7.63
CA LYS A 463 -25.09 27.49 6.74
C LYS A 463 -24.50 27.16 5.37
N LEU A 464 -24.13 25.91 5.19
CA LEU A 464 -23.55 25.43 3.95
C LEU A 464 -24.54 24.56 3.19
N ARG A 465 -24.68 24.86 1.89
CA ARG A 465 -25.43 24.07 0.91
C ARG A 465 -24.51 23.88 -0.28
N THR A 466 -24.10 22.64 -0.51
CA THR A 466 -23.12 22.31 -1.54
C THR A 466 -23.43 20.95 -2.16
N ARG A 467 -22.59 20.50 -3.09
CA ARG A 467 -22.65 19.17 -3.70
C ARG A 467 -21.44 18.36 -3.24
N GLN A 468 -21.62 17.08 -2.99
CA GLN A 468 -20.54 16.14 -2.74
C GLN A 468 -20.62 15.00 -3.76
N ASP A 469 -19.55 14.23 -3.91
CA ASP A 469 -19.59 13.01 -4.71
C ASP A 469 -20.71 12.09 -4.22
N GLU A 470 -21.44 11.48 -5.16
CA GLU A 470 -22.41 10.47 -4.81
C GLU A 470 -21.76 9.26 -4.13
N ARG A 471 -22.56 8.48 -3.39
CA ARG A 471 -22.11 7.24 -2.76
C ARG A 471 -22.83 6.07 -3.39
N SER A 472 -22.12 5.28 -4.20
CA SER A 472 -22.67 4.12 -4.88
C SER A 472 -22.08 2.81 -4.35
N LEU A 473 -22.88 1.74 -4.30
CA LEU A 473 -22.45 0.42 -3.82
C LEU A 473 -22.19 -0.60 -4.94
N ALA A 474 -22.96 -0.50 -6.03
CA ALA A 474 -23.00 -1.52 -7.07
C ALA A 474 -22.46 -1.09 -8.44
N ASP A 475 -22.23 0.21 -8.63
CA ASP A 475 -21.81 0.80 -9.90
C ASP A 475 -20.79 1.93 -9.67
N PRO A 476 -19.97 2.30 -10.68
CA PRO A 476 -19.11 3.47 -10.56
C PRO A 476 -19.93 4.76 -10.40
N PRO A 477 -19.46 5.71 -9.57
CA PRO A 477 -20.18 6.94 -9.33
C PRO A 477 -20.22 7.82 -10.60
N ASN A 478 -21.41 8.23 -11.02
CA ASN A 478 -21.68 9.03 -12.22
C ASN A 478 -22.36 10.39 -11.93
N GLY A 479 -22.63 10.71 -10.66
CA GLY A 479 -23.33 11.91 -10.25
C GLY A 479 -22.80 12.55 -8.96
N THR A 480 -23.60 13.46 -8.40
CA THR A 480 -23.30 14.16 -7.14
C THR A 480 -24.54 14.25 -6.28
N TRP A 481 -24.36 14.22 -4.96
CA TRP A 481 -25.43 14.39 -3.98
C TRP A 481 -25.45 15.78 -3.38
N SER A 482 -26.60 16.22 -2.91
CA SER A 482 -26.70 17.45 -2.11
C SER A 482 -26.11 17.21 -0.73
N LEU A 483 -25.35 18.19 -0.24
CA LEU A 483 -24.80 18.22 1.10
C LEU A 483 -25.26 19.50 1.79
N SER A 484 -25.95 19.33 2.91
CA SER A 484 -26.41 20.42 3.76
C SER A 484 -25.76 20.29 5.13
N ILE A 485 -25.09 21.35 5.56
CA ILE A 485 -24.46 21.44 6.89
C ILE A 485 -24.95 22.72 7.55
N ASP A 486 -25.55 22.59 8.71
CA ASP A 486 -25.83 23.70 9.62
C ASP A 486 -25.06 23.44 10.91
N VAL A 487 -24.39 24.48 11.41
CA VAL A 487 -23.78 24.45 12.75
C VAL A 487 -24.28 25.67 13.50
N TRP A 488 -24.85 25.39 14.66
CA TRP A 488 -25.30 26.38 15.62
C TRP A 488 -24.29 26.49 16.74
N MET A 489 -24.15 27.71 17.25
CA MET A 489 -23.25 28.06 18.34
C MET A 489 -24.05 28.72 19.45
N ALA A 490 -23.73 28.39 20.70
CA ALA A 490 -24.19 29.14 21.86
C ALA A 490 -23.02 29.35 22.81
N VAL A 491 -22.83 30.60 23.26
CA VAL A 491 -22.01 30.86 24.44
C VAL A 491 -22.83 30.42 25.65
N ALA A 492 -22.32 29.46 26.42
CA ALA A 492 -23.07 28.92 27.54
C ALA A 492 -23.21 29.97 28.66
N ARG A 493 -24.40 30.06 29.26
CA ARG A 493 -24.79 31.00 30.34
C ARG A 493 -24.32 30.58 31.72
#